data_AF-A0A1F7VCX0-F1
#
_entry.id   AF-A0A1F7VCX0-F1
#
_cell.length_a   1.000
_cell.length_b   1.000
_cell.length_c   1.000
_cell.angle_alpha   90.00
_cell.angle_beta   90.00
_cell.angle_gamma   90.00
#
_symmetry.space_group_name_H-M   'P 1'
#
loop_
_entity.id
_entity.type
_entity.pdbx_description
1 polymer ?
#
loop_
_entity_poly.entity_id
_entity_poly.type
_entity_poly.pdbx_seq_one_letter_code
_entity_poly.pdbx_strand_id
1 'polypeptide(L)'
;MIFTEFFLPTRGGLMRPRIYVHPGTERMPVKSLQPFLRTPFEKNFLMDASLMTQEDARTCPWIGYGMGKGVTHHQKDISVFMIPNEMKSGLHGEMVQGFKGVDPIDRCYLDDHKLGFGGFVRWIYFSDPNDPHTDQGVFGLDWSLIHKLSSGIATSMLIAQVIIARAHAHGIPGNARVALMNPTMCEPAYLTEWKQHTRLLTVHDWSTKGSSLFCEEGTHCPKCGLSTFEKPRRFCYRCGTNRNNVFMEVCHGV
;
A
#
# COMPACT_ATOMS: atom_id res chain seq x y z
N MET A 1 -6.45 -23.58 -20.96
CA MET A 1 -5.51 -23.77 -19.84
C MET A 1 -4.16 -23.26 -20.32
N ILE A 2 -3.84 -22.00 -20.07
CA ILE A 2 -2.57 -21.39 -20.50
C ILE A 2 -1.92 -20.87 -19.23
N PHE A 3 -0.87 -21.56 -18.80
CA PHE A 3 0.08 -21.12 -17.81
C PHE A 3 0.98 -20.07 -18.47
N THR A 4 0.88 -18.80 -18.07
CA THR A 4 1.92 -17.82 -18.39
C THR A 4 2.96 -17.81 -17.28
N GLU A 5 3.95 -18.66 -17.50
CA GLU A 5 5.38 -18.52 -17.25
C GLU A 5 5.86 -17.61 -16.10
N PHE A 6 6.46 -18.30 -15.13
CA PHE A 6 7.45 -17.81 -14.20
C PHE A 6 8.53 -16.97 -14.89
N PHE A 7 8.71 -15.72 -14.43
CA PHE A 7 9.97 -15.02 -14.65
C PHE A 7 11.07 -15.68 -13.82
N LEU A 8 11.83 -16.59 -14.46
CA LEU A 8 13.14 -17.01 -13.98
C LEU A 8 14.16 -15.88 -14.22
N PRO A 9 14.97 -15.49 -13.23
CA PRO A 9 15.96 -14.44 -13.39
C PRO A 9 17.13 -14.92 -14.26
N THR A 10 17.53 -14.06 -15.19
CA THR A 10 18.71 -14.25 -16.05
C THR A 10 20.01 -14.31 -15.25
N ARG A 11 20.87 -15.23 -15.70
CA ARG A 11 22.26 -15.51 -15.31
C ARG A 11 23.09 -14.29 -14.88
N GLY A 12 23.76 -14.41 -13.72
CA GLY A 12 25.08 -13.82 -13.46
C GLY A 12 25.17 -12.37 -12.93
N GLY A 13 24.07 -11.63 -12.84
CA GLY A 13 24.05 -10.37 -12.10
C GLY A 13 23.71 -10.61 -10.64
N LEU A 14 24.45 -10.04 -9.69
CA LEU A 14 23.97 -9.90 -8.30
C LEU A 14 22.57 -9.29 -8.37
N MET A 15 21.53 -10.09 -8.11
CA MET A 15 20.16 -9.57 -8.07
C MET A 15 20.15 -8.48 -7.00
N ARG A 16 19.85 -7.25 -7.44
CA ARG A 16 19.71 -6.14 -6.49
C ARG A 16 18.64 -6.55 -5.47
N PRO A 17 18.91 -6.38 -4.16
CA PRO A 17 17.94 -6.71 -3.15
C PRO A 17 16.61 -5.98 -3.42
N ARG A 18 15.50 -6.67 -3.17
CA ARG A 18 14.15 -6.12 -3.40
C ARG A 18 13.49 -5.65 -2.11
N ILE A 19 13.97 -6.17 -0.98
CA ILE A 19 13.39 -5.95 0.33
C ILE A 19 14.47 -5.36 1.21
N TYR A 20 14.17 -4.22 1.82
CA TYR A 20 15.09 -3.50 2.68
C TYR A 20 14.46 -3.20 4.02
N VAL A 21 15.28 -3.30 5.06
CA VAL A 21 15.00 -2.75 6.39
C VAL A 21 15.90 -1.55 6.61
N HIS A 22 15.39 -0.52 7.25
CA HIS A 22 16.12 0.70 7.55
C HIS A 22 16.19 0.86 9.08
N PRO A 23 17.25 0.40 9.77
CA PRO A 23 17.35 0.49 11.23
C PRO A 23 18.05 1.77 11.70
N GLY A 24 17.92 2.88 10.98
CA GLY A 24 18.72 4.10 11.24
C GLY A 24 19.06 4.87 9.98
N THR A 25 20.33 4.89 9.59
CA THR A 25 20.87 5.71 8.46
C THR A 25 21.11 4.93 7.17
N GLU A 26 21.13 3.60 7.20
CA GLU A 26 21.40 2.76 6.02
C GLU A 26 20.29 1.73 5.76
N ARG A 27 20.09 1.39 4.48
CA ARG A 27 19.17 0.31 4.07
C ARG A 27 19.90 -1.03 4.05
N MET A 28 19.48 -1.94 4.92
CA MET A 28 19.96 -3.32 4.98
C MET A 28 19.06 -4.24 4.15
N PRO A 29 19.61 -5.02 3.21
CA PRO A 29 18.82 -5.97 2.43
C PRO A 29 18.41 -7.17 3.29
N VAL A 30 17.17 -7.63 3.13
CA VAL A 30 16.62 -8.78 3.86
C VAL A 30 15.86 -9.72 2.92
N LYS A 31 15.57 -10.93 3.40
CA LYS A 31 14.77 -11.92 2.63
C LYS A 31 13.26 -11.77 2.82
N SER A 32 12.83 -11.14 3.91
CA SER A 32 11.41 -10.96 4.27
C SER A 32 11.30 -9.86 5.31
N LEU A 33 10.20 -9.10 5.28
CA LEU A 33 9.85 -8.10 6.28
C LEU A 33 9.26 -8.72 7.56
N GLN A 34 8.68 -9.92 7.47
CA GLN A 34 7.92 -10.55 8.56
C GLN A 34 8.61 -10.53 9.94
N PRO A 35 9.92 -10.82 10.06
CA PRO A 35 10.60 -10.86 11.36
C PRO A 35 10.65 -9.49 12.06
N PHE A 36 10.46 -8.40 11.33
CA PHE A 36 10.66 -7.04 11.81
C PHE A 36 9.34 -6.33 12.16
N LEU A 37 8.20 -6.93 11.83
CA LEU A 37 6.91 -6.25 11.89
C LEU A 37 6.42 -5.97 13.31
N ARG A 38 6.80 -6.82 14.29
CA ARG A 38 6.49 -6.61 15.72
C ARG A 38 7.49 -5.70 16.44
N THR A 39 8.67 -5.49 15.88
CA THR A 39 9.73 -4.70 16.52
C THR A 39 9.27 -3.31 16.99
N PRO A 40 8.41 -2.57 16.25
CA PRO A 40 7.86 -1.31 16.75
C PRO A 40 7.13 -1.45 18.09
N PHE A 41 6.30 -2.49 18.26
CA PHE A 41 5.60 -2.74 19.51
C PHE A 41 6.57 -3.14 20.63
N GLU A 42 7.46 -4.09 20.35
CA GLU A 42 8.44 -4.61 21.32
C GLU A 42 9.37 -3.51 21.88
N LYS A 43 9.64 -2.48 21.08
CA LYS A 43 10.43 -1.31 21.46
C LYS A 43 9.59 -0.13 21.98
N ASN A 44 8.30 -0.35 22.25
CA ASN A 44 7.38 0.66 22.77
C ASN A 44 7.21 1.89 21.85
N PHE A 45 7.34 1.72 20.53
CA PHE A 45 7.02 2.74 19.53
C PHE A 45 5.53 2.70 19.20
N LEU A 46 4.74 3.09 20.18
CA LEU A 46 3.29 3.05 20.11
C LEU A 46 2.74 4.26 19.35
N MET A 47 1.55 4.11 18.77
CA MET A 47 0.79 5.23 18.27
C MET A 47 0.34 6.12 19.44
N ASP A 48 0.84 7.35 19.45
CA ASP A 48 0.65 8.33 20.53
C ASP A 48 -0.50 9.31 20.19
N ALA A 49 -1.55 9.24 20.99
CA ALA A 49 -2.73 10.10 20.86
C ALA A 49 -2.44 11.58 21.15
N SER A 50 -1.38 11.89 21.91
CA SER A 50 -1.02 13.28 22.26
C SER A 50 -0.52 14.09 21.05
N LEU A 51 -0.11 13.41 19.98
CA LEU A 51 0.35 14.01 18.73
C LEU A 51 -0.78 14.20 17.71
N MET A 52 -2.02 13.87 18.08
CA MET A 52 -3.20 13.94 17.22
C MET A 52 -4.12 15.07 17.66
N THR A 53 -5.00 15.54 16.76
CA THR A 53 -6.09 16.42 17.18
C THR A 53 -7.02 15.67 18.14
N GLN A 54 -7.77 16.39 18.98
CA GLN A 54 -8.68 15.74 19.93
C GLN A 54 -9.77 14.90 19.22
N GLU A 55 -10.19 15.31 18.03
CA GLU A 55 -11.17 14.57 17.23
C GLU A 55 -10.58 13.29 16.66
N ASP A 56 -9.39 13.36 16.05
CA ASP A 56 -8.72 12.18 15.48
C ASP A 56 -8.32 11.19 16.59
N ALA A 57 -7.87 11.68 17.74
CA ALA A 57 -7.54 10.84 18.90
C ALA A 57 -8.74 10.05 19.45
N ARG A 58 -9.97 10.55 19.27
CA ARG A 58 -11.18 9.83 19.72
C ARG A 58 -11.63 8.76 18.74
N THR A 59 -11.23 8.86 17.47
CA THR A 59 -11.75 8.04 16.38
C THR A 59 -10.72 7.06 15.83
N CYS A 60 -9.44 7.32 16.04
CA CYS A 60 -8.35 6.45 15.60
C CYS A 60 -8.33 5.14 16.40
N PRO A 61 -8.59 3.98 15.76
CA PRO A 61 -8.67 2.71 16.47
C PRO A 61 -7.30 2.09 16.77
N TRP A 62 -6.21 2.69 16.28
CA TRP A 62 -4.86 2.14 16.38
C TRP A 62 -4.05 2.70 17.57
N ILE A 63 -4.66 3.55 18.40
CA ILE A 63 -3.99 4.12 19.58
C ILE A 63 -3.48 2.99 20.48
N GLY A 64 -2.22 3.10 20.91
CA GLY A 64 -1.56 2.06 21.70
C GLY A 64 -1.00 0.88 20.90
N TYR A 65 -1.19 0.83 19.58
CA TYR A 65 -0.59 -0.21 18.72
C TYR A 65 0.86 0.17 18.40
N GLY A 66 1.74 -0.83 18.25
CA GLY A 66 3.10 -0.60 17.75
C GLY A 66 3.07 -0.20 16.28
N MET A 67 3.73 0.91 15.94
CA MET A 67 3.63 1.51 14.60
C MET A 67 4.94 1.43 13.82
N GLY A 68 4.98 0.57 12.79
CA GLY A 68 6.09 0.48 11.82
C GLY A 68 5.77 1.20 10.51
N LYS A 69 6.73 1.93 9.93
CA LYS A 69 6.52 2.68 8.68
C LYS A 69 7.18 1.97 7.51
N GLY A 70 6.50 1.89 6.37
CA GLY A 70 7.08 1.31 5.17
C GLY A 70 6.67 2.04 3.88
N VAL A 71 7.38 1.71 2.82
CA VAL A 71 7.08 2.14 1.45
C VAL A 71 7.21 0.96 0.50
N THR A 72 6.34 0.93 -0.51
CA THR A 72 6.43 -0.04 -1.61
C THR A 72 6.28 0.70 -2.92
N HIS A 73 7.09 0.35 -3.93
CA HIS A 73 6.98 0.96 -5.25
C HIS A 73 5.88 0.28 -6.07
N HIS A 74 5.00 1.06 -6.70
CA HIS A 74 3.85 0.50 -7.45
C HIS A 74 4.25 -0.14 -8.79
N GLN A 75 5.34 0.30 -9.44
CA GLN A 75 5.89 -0.35 -10.65
C GLN A 75 7.11 -1.25 -10.43
N LYS A 76 7.99 -0.94 -9.46
CA LYS A 76 9.19 -1.73 -9.18
C LYS A 76 8.94 -2.72 -8.04
N ASP A 77 9.52 -3.90 -8.13
CA ASP A 77 9.44 -4.92 -7.09
C ASP A 77 10.38 -4.58 -5.93
N ILE A 78 10.02 -3.53 -5.17
CA ILE A 78 10.83 -2.96 -4.09
C ILE A 78 9.94 -2.57 -2.90
N SER A 79 10.30 -3.02 -1.71
CA SER A 79 9.76 -2.52 -0.44
C SER A 79 10.87 -2.14 0.54
N VAL A 80 10.63 -1.08 1.30
CA VAL A 80 11.48 -0.63 2.40
C VAL A 80 10.63 -0.51 3.65
N PHE A 81 11.11 -1.04 4.77
CA PHE A 81 10.47 -0.90 6.07
C PHE A 81 11.45 -0.27 7.06
N MET A 82 11.02 0.77 7.76
CA MET A 82 11.81 1.43 8.79
C MET A 82 11.55 0.73 10.13
N ILE A 83 12.63 0.29 10.77
CA ILE A 83 12.61 -0.01 12.20
C ILE A 83 13.07 1.28 12.88
N PRO A 84 12.15 2.07 13.44
CA PRO A 84 12.52 3.33 14.05
C PRO A 84 13.49 3.08 15.21
N ASN A 85 14.55 3.88 15.28
CA ASN A 85 15.25 4.09 16.55
C ASN A 85 14.55 5.21 17.35
N GLU A 86 13.90 6.14 16.62
CA GLU A 86 13.03 7.20 17.14
C GLU A 86 11.89 7.43 16.15
N MET A 87 10.72 7.83 16.66
CA MET A 87 9.56 8.18 15.83
C MET A 87 9.58 9.66 15.49
N LYS A 88 10.05 9.99 14.28
CA LYS A 88 10.03 11.36 13.75
C LYS A 88 9.08 11.53 12.55
N SER A 89 8.72 12.78 12.28
CA SER A 89 8.08 13.17 11.02
C SER A 89 9.07 12.95 9.85
N GLY A 90 8.57 12.84 8.61
CA GLY A 90 9.44 12.73 7.44
C GLY A 90 10.08 11.36 7.16
N LEU A 91 9.88 10.35 8.03
CA LEU A 91 10.54 9.03 7.90
C LEU A 91 10.31 8.32 6.55
N HIS A 92 9.15 8.50 5.91
CA HIS A 92 8.93 7.90 4.59
C HIS A 92 9.80 8.52 3.51
N GLY A 93 10.06 9.83 3.58
CA GLY A 93 10.94 10.53 2.65
C GLY A 93 12.38 10.03 2.78
N GLU A 94 12.85 9.80 4.01
CA GLU A 94 14.16 9.22 4.29
C GLU A 94 14.31 7.81 3.67
N MET A 95 13.29 6.95 3.83
CA MET A 95 13.32 5.57 3.30
C MET A 95 13.57 5.49 1.79
N VAL A 96 13.12 6.50 1.03
CA VAL A 96 13.18 6.50 -0.44
C VAL A 96 14.39 7.27 -1.00
N GLN A 97 15.15 7.99 -0.16
CA GLN A 97 16.30 8.77 -0.64
C GLN A 97 17.37 7.88 -1.28
N GLY A 98 17.95 8.32 -2.39
CA GLY A 98 18.93 7.56 -3.16
C GLY A 98 18.35 6.56 -4.17
N PHE A 99 17.03 6.37 -4.20
CA PHE A 99 16.38 5.78 -5.38
C PHE A 99 16.27 6.82 -6.51
N LYS A 100 16.44 6.38 -7.76
CA LYS A 100 16.33 7.26 -8.93
C LYS A 100 14.90 7.78 -9.07
N GLY A 101 14.78 9.10 -9.28
CA GLY A 101 13.50 9.77 -9.56
C GLY A 101 12.69 10.10 -8.31
N VAL A 102 13.35 10.30 -7.17
CA VAL A 102 12.76 10.71 -5.89
C VAL A 102 13.21 12.15 -5.60
N ASP A 103 12.29 13.00 -5.13
CA ASP A 103 12.60 14.37 -4.73
C ASP A 103 13.36 14.39 -3.37
N PRO A 104 14.05 15.49 -3.03
CA PRO A 104 14.61 15.68 -1.68
C PRO A 104 13.57 15.50 -0.57
N ILE A 105 14.00 15.12 0.65
CA ILE A 105 13.11 14.73 1.77
C ILE A 105 12.06 15.80 2.07
N ASP A 106 12.49 17.05 2.20
CA ASP A 106 11.67 18.23 2.48
C ASP A 106 10.61 18.48 1.39
N ARG A 107 10.94 18.14 0.14
CA ARG A 107 10.05 18.32 -1.01
C ARG A 107 9.11 17.16 -1.28
N CYS A 108 9.39 15.97 -0.75
CA CYS A 108 8.54 14.79 -0.94
C CYS A 108 7.10 14.99 -0.43
N TYR A 109 6.90 15.93 0.49
CA TYR A 109 5.62 16.15 1.18
C TYR A 109 4.85 17.38 0.68
N LEU A 110 5.36 18.08 -0.34
CA LEU A 110 4.71 19.28 -0.90
C LEU A 110 3.78 18.93 -2.06
N ASP A 111 2.67 19.64 -2.19
CA ASP A 111 1.65 19.38 -3.22
C ASP A 111 2.10 19.72 -4.65
N ASP A 112 3.16 20.53 -4.82
CA ASP A 112 3.65 21.07 -6.10
C ASP A 112 4.83 20.27 -6.69
N HIS A 113 5.08 19.06 -6.19
CA HIS A 113 6.27 18.28 -6.54
C HIS A 113 6.26 17.75 -8.00
N LYS A 114 7.44 17.66 -8.62
CA LYS A 114 7.56 17.03 -9.96
C LYS A 114 7.64 15.51 -9.90
N LEU A 115 8.25 14.94 -8.85
CA LEU A 115 8.48 13.50 -8.74
C LEU A 115 8.01 12.92 -7.39
N GLY A 116 8.05 13.71 -6.31
CA GLY A 116 7.64 13.34 -4.97
C GLY A 116 8.39 12.10 -4.46
N PHE A 117 7.64 11.10 -4.01
CA PHE A 117 8.18 9.80 -3.59
C PHE A 117 8.66 8.91 -4.74
N GLY A 118 8.69 9.37 -5.99
CA GLY A 118 9.25 8.60 -7.11
C GLY A 118 8.55 7.27 -7.38
N GLY A 119 7.23 7.22 -7.18
CA GLY A 119 6.41 6.02 -7.37
C GLY A 119 6.34 5.08 -6.16
N PHE A 120 7.00 5.41 -5.06
CA PHE A 120 6.78 4.75 -3.78
C PHE A 120 5.47 5.24 -3.14
N VAL A 121 4.72 4.30 -2.57
CA VAL A 121 3.49 4.53 -1.82
C VAL A 121 3.75 4.22 -0.35
N ARG A 122 3.34 5.12 0.54
CA ARG A 122 3.48 4.99 1.99
C ARG A 122 2.49 3.98 2.54
N TRP A 123 2.94 3.21 3.52
CA TRP A 123 2.09 2.37 4.34
C TRP A 123 2.67 2.29 5.76
N ILE A 124 1.85 1.77 6.66
CA ILE A 124 2.13 1.59 8.07
C ILE A 124 1.66 0.20 8.45
N TYR A 125 2.47 -0.52 9.21
CA TYR A 125 2.07 -1.77 9.82
C TYR A 125 1.81 -1.54 11.31
N PHE A 126 0.59 -1.82 11.75
CA PHE A 126 0.22 -1.75 13.15
C PHE A 126 0.23 -3.14 13.77
N SER A 127 0.97 -3.29 14.86
CA SER A 127 1.00 -4.49 15.68
C SER A 127 0.11 -4.30 16.89
N ASP A 128 -0.94 -5.11 17.02
CA ASP A 128 -1.85 -5.07 18.18
C ASP A 128 -1.12 -5.62 19.42
N PRO A 129 -1.04 -4.88 20.54
CA PRO A 129 -0.49 -5.38 21.80
C PRO A 129 -1.23 -6.61 22.33
N ASN A 130 -2.52 -6.74 22.03
CA ASN A 130 -3.37 -7.81 22.55
C ASN A 130 -3.29 -9.09 21.71
N ASP A 131 -2.66 -9.02 20.53
CA ASP A 131 -2.46 -10.17 19.67
C ASP A 131 -1.00 -10.64 19.75
N PRO A 132 -0.72 -11.84 20.29
CA PRO A 132 0.63 -12.38 20.36
C PRO A 132 1.16 -12.89 19.02
N HIS A 133 0.33 -12.98 17.99
CA HIS A 133 0.73 -13.49 16.68
C HIS A 133 1.18 -12.36 15.75
N THR A 134 2.34 -12.55 15.09
CA THR A 134 2.88 -11.58 14.11
C THR A 134 2.00 -11.47 12.87
N ASP A 135 1.13 -12.45 12.60
CA ASP A 135 0.39 -12.59 11.34
C ASP A 135 -0.96 -11.87 11.31
N GLN A 136 -1.42 -11.27 12.40
CA GLN A 136 -2.77 -10.68 12.53
C GLN A 136 -2.80 -9.16 12.72
N GLY A 137 -1.74 -8.46 12.30
CA GLY A 137 -1.68 -7.00 12.37
C GLY A 137 -2.59 -6.25 11.37
N VAL A 138 -2.41 -4.93 11.28
CA VAL A 138 -3.10 -4.09 10.30
C VAL A 138 -2.09 -3.49 9.34
N PHE A 139 -2.25 -3.77 8.05
CA PHE A 139 -1.56 -3.11 6.95
C PHE A 139 -2.35 -1.86 6.54
N GLY A 140 -1.98 -0.71 7.12
CA GLY A 140 -2.52 0.60 6.81
C GLY A 140 -1.84 1.21 5.60
N LEU A 141 -2.51 1.20 4.45
CA LEU A 141 -2.02 1.82 3.22
C LEU A 141 -2.47 3.28 3.17
N ASP A 142 -1.54 4.19 2.85
CA ASP A 142 -1.87 5.60 2.73
C ASP A 142 -2.66 5.87 1.44
N TRP A 143 -3.96 5.98 1.58
CA TRP A 143 -4.88 6.21 0.47
C TRP A 143 -4.73 7.61 -0.12
N SER A 144 -4.33 8.61 0.68
CA SER A 144 -4.24 10.00 0.22
C SER A 144 -3.22 10.21 -0.89
N LEU A 145 -2.13 9.44 -0.87
CA LEU A 145 -1.11 9.49 -1.93
C LEU A 145 -1.46 8.68 -3.17
N ILE A 146 -2.40 7.75 -3.04
CA ILE A 146 -2.85 6.91 -4.14
C ILE A 146 -4.02 7.59 -4.86
N HIS A 147 -4.88 8.27 -4.11
CA HIS A 147 -6.06 8.94 -4.62
C HIS A 147 -5.70 10.23 -5.38
N LYS A 148 -5.46 10.10 -6.68
CA LYS A 148 -5.46 11.25 -7.59
C LYS A 148 -6.88 11.49 -8.09
N LEU A 149 -7.46 12.64 -7.75
CA LEU A 149 -8.79 13.06 -8.19
C LEU A 149 -8.97 12.96 -9.72
N SER A 150 -7.89 13.18 -10.48
CA SER A 150 -7.86 13.06 -11.95
C SER A 150 -7.92 11.61 -12.46
N SER A 151 -7.41 10.64 -11.70
CA SER A 151 -7.25 9.23 -12.13
C SER A 151 -8.40 8.32 -11.68
N GLY A 152 -9.24 8.77 -10.73
CA GLY A 152 -10.43 8.05 -10.27
C GLY A 152 -10.18 7.02 -9.15
N ILE A 153 -11.27 6.59 -8.50
CA ILE A 153 -11.24 5.73 -7.31
C ILE A 153 -10.67 4.34 -7.62
N ALA A 154 -10.98 3.76 -8.77
CA ALA A 154 -10.57 2.37 -9.00
C ALA A 154 -9.18 2.19 -9.65
N THR A 155 -8.62 3.23 -10.27
CA THR A 155 -7.16 3.36 -10.49
C THR A 155 -6.45 3.32 -9.15
N SER A 156 -7.00 4.04 -8.17
CA SER A 156 -6.45 4.06 -6.82
C SER A 156 -6.55 2.67 -6.16
N MET A 157 -7.67 1.96 -6.35
CA MET A 157 -7.83 0.58 -5.86
C MET A 157 -6.88 -0.41 -6.54
N LEU A 158 -6.63 -0.27 -7.84
CA LEU A 158 -5.68 -1.08 -8.60
C LEU A 158 -4.24 -0.88 -8.10
N ILE A 159 -3.83 0.38 -7.91
CA ILE A 159 -2.52 0.69 -7.32
C ILE A 159 -2.42 0.09 -5.92
N ALA A 160 -3.47 0.25 -5.09
CA ALA A 160 -3.52 -0.37 -3.78
C ALA A 160 -3.36 -1.89 -3.84
N GLN A 161 -4.07 -2.55 -4.75
CA GLN A 161 -3.97 -3.99 -4.99
C GLN A 161 -2.54 -4.41 -5.33
N VAL A 162 -1.89 -3.72 -6.27
CA VAL A 162 -0.50 -4.02 -6.68
C VAL A 162 0.46 -3.83 -5.51
N ILE A 163 0.31 -2.75 -4.75
CA ILE A 163 1.12 -2.48 -3.57
C ILE A 163 0.95 -3.56 -2.51
N ILE A 164 -0.29 -3.95 -2.21
CA ILE A 164 -0.60 -4.97 -1.19
C ILE A 164 -0.09 -6.34 -1.64
N ALA A 165 -0.27 -6.71 -2.91
CA ALA A 165 0.23 -7.97 -3.45
C ALA A 165 1.76 -8.07 -3.37
N ARG A 166 2.47 -6.97 -3.66
CA ARG A 166 3.93 -6.91 -3.49
C ARG A 166 4.36 -6.94 -2.03
N ALA A 167 3.68 -6.18 -1.17
CA ALA A 167 3.95 -6.19 0.25
C ALA A 167 3.77 -7.61 0.83
N HIS A 168 2.74 -8.34 0.40
CA HIS A 168 2.53 -9.75 0.73
C HIS A 168 3.71 -10.62 0.30
N ALA A 169 4.13 -10.53 -0.97
CA ALA A 169 5.30 -11.25 -1.48
C ALA A 169 6.61 -10.89 -0.74
N HIS A 170 6.69 -9.68 -0.18
CA HIS A 170 7.84 -9.21 0.62
C HIS A 170 7.75 -9.57 2.11
N GLY A 171 6.72 -10.31 2.53
CA GLY A 171 6.62 -10.84 3.89
C GLY A 171 5.66 -10.09 4.81
N ILE A 172 4.79 -9.22 4.29
CA ILE A 172 3.60 -8.80 5.07
C ILE A 172 2.65 -10.01 5.18
N PRO A 173 2.21 -10.40 6.39
CA PRO A 173 1.35 -11.55 6.59
C PRO A 173 0.04 -11.46 5.83
N GLY A 174 -0.39 -12.56 5.21
CA GLY A 174 -1.64 -12.63 4.47
C GLY A 174 -2.89 -12.40 5.34
N ASN A 175 -2.84 -12.78 6.62
CA ASN A 175 -3.95 -12.61 7.57
C ASN A 175 -4.08 -11.18 8.10
N ALA A 176 -3.08 -10.32 7.84
CA ALA A 176 -3.14 -8.93 8.27
C ALA A 176 -4.33 -8.21 7.61
N ARG A 177 -5.08 -7.47 8.41
CA ARG A 177 -6.21 -6.67 7.91
C ARG A 177 -5.68 -5.51 7.08
N VAL A 178 -6.35 -5.18 5.98
CA VAL A 178 -6.02 -3.98 5.19
C VAL A 178 -6.87 -2.82 5.68
N ALA A 179 -6.26 -1.64 5.88
CA ALA A 179 -6.94 -0.37 6.10
C ALA A 179 -6.45 0.65 5.06
N LEU A 180 -7.37 1.30 4.34
CA LEU A 180 -7.06 2.36 3.38
C LEU A 180 -7.21 3.72 4.08
N MET A 181 -6.10 4.25 4.57
CA MET A 181 -6.10 5.35 5.52
C MET A 181 -6.02 6.72 4.84
N ASN A 182 -6.76 7.68 5.38
CA ASN A 182 -6.62 9.10 5.07
C ASN A 182 -5.40 9.70 5.83
N PRO A 183 -5.11 11.01 5.67
CA PRO A 183 -4.02 11.67 6.39
C PRO A 183 -4.18 11.66 7.93
N THR A 184 -5.40 11.48 8.44
CA THR A 184 -5.67 11.39 9.88
C THR A 184 -5.53 9.98 10.42
N MET A 185 -5.00 9.04 9.62
CA MET A 185 -4.76 7.64 9.97
C MET A 185 -6.06 6.85 10.23
N CYS A 186 -7.20 7.40 9.83
CA CYS A 186 -8.49 6.75 9.89
C CYS A 186 -8.90 6.25 8.51
N GLU A 187 -9.72 5.21 8.47
CA GLU A 187 -10.30 4.73 7.21
C GLU A 187 -11.65 5.42 6.96
N PRO A 188 -11.82 6.14 5.83
CA PRO A 188 -13.11 6.69 5.45
C PRO A 188 -14.21 5.62 5.38
N ALA A 189 -15.40 5.93 5.92
CA ALA A 189 -16.51 4.98 6.04
C ALA A 189 -16.88 4.31 4.70
N TYR A 190 -16.87 5.07 3.59
CA TYR A 190 -17.18 4.52 2.27
C TYR A 190 -16.16 3.45 1.79
N LEU A 191 -14.88 3.55 2.19
CA LEU A 191 -13.87 2.54 1.87
C LEU A 191 -14.08 1.28 2.72
N THR A 192 -14.47 1.44 3.98
CA THR A 192 -14.85 0.33 4.86
C THR A 192 -16.02 -0.45 4.28
N GLU A 193 -17.12 0.22 3.91
CA GLU A 193 -18.30 -0.40 3.29
C GLU A 193 -17.94 -1.11 1.98
N TRP A 194 -17.15 -0.46 1.13
CA TRP A 194 -16.74 -1.02 -0.16
C TRP A 194 -15.91 -2.30 0.00
N LYS A 195 -14.95 -2.34 0.94
CA LYS A 195 -14.16 -3.54 1.22
C LYS A 195 -15.01 -4.69 1.78
N GLN A 196 -15.98 -4.37 2.63
CA GLN A 196 -16.93 -5.36 3.15
C GLN A 196 -17.76 -5.97 2.02
N HIS A 197 -18.28 -5.14 1.11
CA HIS A 197 -19.04 -5.60 -0.04
C HIS A 197 -18.21 -6.49 -0.99
N THR A 198 -16.97 -6.10 -1.26
CA THR A 198 -16.06 -6.83 -2.17
C THR A 198 -15.30 -7.98 -1.51
N ARG A 199 -15.42 -8.13 -0.19
CA ARG A 199 -14.66 -9.10 0.64
C ARG A 199 -13.14 -8.98 0.49
N LEU A 200 -12.64 -7.78 0.23
CA LEU A 200 -11.21 -7.47 0.23
C LEU A 200 -10.78 -6.96 1.61
N LEU A 201 -10.69 -7.88 2.58
CA LEU A 201 -10.50 -7.52 4.00
C LEU A 201 -9.05 -7.69 4.46
N THR A 202 -8.37 -8.72 3.94
CA THR A 202 -7.02 -9.09 4.35
C THR A 202 -5.99 -8.90 3.23
N VAL A 203 -4.72 -8.84 3.57
CA VAL A 203 -3.62 -8.77 2.60
C VAL A 203 -3.71 -9.93 1.60
N HIS A 204 -4.08 -11.13 2.07
CA HIS A 204 -4.30 -12.28 1.21
C HIS A 204 -5.44 -12.07 0.22
N ASP A 205 -6.61 -11.56 0.67
CA ASP A 205 -7.76 -11.28 -0.21
C ASP A 205 -7.38 -10.30 -1.32
N TRP A 206 -6.70 -9.21 -0.97
CA TRP A 206 -6.23 -8.21 -1.93
C TRP A 206 -5.23 -8.80 -2.93
N SER A 207 -4.29 -9.62 -2.45
CA SER A 207 -3.25 -10.22 -3.31
C SER A 207 -3.81 -11.24 -4.30
N THR A 208 -4.87 -11.97 -3.96
CA THR A 208 -5.40 -13.08 -4.75
C THR A 208 -6.68 -12.76 -5.51
N LYS A 209 -7.63 -12.07 -4.87
CA LYS A 209 -8.94 -11.72 -5.45
C LYS A 209 -8.93 -10.35 -6.10
N GLY A 210 -8.15 -9.41 -5.56
CA GLY A 210 -8.13 -8.02 -6.05
C GLY A 210 -7.82 -7.92 -7.55
N SER A 211 -6.87 -8.71 -8.06
CA SER A 211 -6.52 -8.73 -9.48
C SER A 211 -7.69 -9.14 -10.38
N SER A 212 -8.54 -10.08 -9.93
CA SER A 212 -9.72 -10.55 -10.67
C SER A 212 -10.87 -9.55 -10.68
N LEU A 213 -10.98 -8.70 -9.66
CA LEU A 213 -12.03 -7.69 -9.58
C LEU A 213 -11.81 -6.51 -10.54
N PHE A 214 -10.53 -6.20 -10.80
CA PHE A 214 -10.12 -5.03 -11.56
C PHE A 214 -9.44 -5.36 -12.91
N CYS A 215 -9.46 -6.62 -13.35
CA CYS A 215 -8.93 -6.99 -14.65
C CYS A 215 -9.83 -6.54 -15.81
N GLU A 216 -9.33 -6.65 -17.04
CA GLU A 216 -10.09 -6.41 -18.29
C GLU A 216 -11.34 -7.31 -18.40
N GLU A 217 -11.53 -8.31 -17.54
CA GLU A 217 -12.74 -9.14 -17.46
C GLU A 217 -13.53 -8.98 -16.14
N GLY A 218 -13.07 -8.14 -15.20
CA GLY A 218 -13.70 -7.90 -13.90
C GLY A 218 -14.99 -7.07 -13.94
N THR A 219 -15.92 -7.32 -13.02
CA THR A 219 -17.26 -6.70 -13.00
C THR A 219 -17.26 -5.21 -12.58
N HIS A 220 -16.15 -4.70 -12.07
CA HIS A 220 -16.03 -3.34 -11.53
C HIS A 220 -15.37 -2.37 -12.52
N CYS A 221 -15.89 -1.15 -12.62
CA CYS A 221 -15.27 -0.09 -13.43
C CYS A 221 -14.00 0.43 -12.77
N PRO A 222 -12.82 0.39 -13.45
CA PRO A 222 -11.60 0.91 -12.87
C PRO A 222 -11.54 2.44 -12.78
N LYS A 223 -12.51 3.19 -13.34
CA LYS A 223 -12.64 4.64 -13.13
C LYS A 223 -13.48 4.99 -11.90
N CYS A 224 -14.67 4.40 -11.75
CA CYS A 224 -15.63 4.79 -10.70
C CYS A 224 -15.80 3.77 -9.56
N GLY A 225 -15.19 2.58 -9.64
CA GLY A 225 -15.14 1.58 -8.57
C GLY A 225 -16.42 0.80 -8.30
N LEU A 226 -17.45 0.96 -9.13
CA LEU A 226 -18.72 0.27 -8.98
C LEU A 226 -18.78 -0.98 -9.84
N SER A 227 -19.57 -1.97 -9.39
CA SER A 227 -19.93 -3.16 -10.17
C SER A 227 -20.88 -2.78 -11.32
N THR A 228 -20.32 -2.19 -12.38
CA THR A 228 -21.09 -1.60 -13.48
C THR A 228 -21.10 -2.44 -14.75
N PHE A 229 -20.45 -3.60 -14.76
CA PHE A 229 -20.27 -4.43 -15.96
C PHE A 229 -21.05 -5.75 -15.93
N GLU A 230 -22.27 -5.77 -15.38
CA GLU A 230 -23.12 -6.99 -15.31
C GLU A 230 -23.62 -7.52 -16.68
N LYS A 231 -23.27 -6.86 -17.80
CA LYS A 231 -23.69 -7.19 -19.18
C LYS A 231 -22.54 -6.90 -20.15
N PRO A 232 -22.53 -7.38 -21.41
CA PRO A 232 -21.41 -7.20 -22.35
C PRO A 232 -21.35 -5.76 -22.91
N ARG A 233 -21.43 -4.75 -22.04
CA ARG A 233 -21.30 -3.34 -22.39
C ARG A 233 -19.81 -2.99 -22.31
N ARG A 234 -19.28 -2.47 -23.43
CA ARG A 234 -17.88 -1.98 -23.53
C ARG A 234 -17.59 -0.73 -22.69
N PHE A 235 -18.63 -0.10 -22.12
CA PHE A 235 -18.55 1.16 -21.39
C PHE A 235 -19.22 1.05 -20.02
N CYS A 236 -18.64 1.71 -19.02
CA CYS A 236 -19.25 1.83 -17.69
C CYS A 236 -20.55 2.65 -17.80
N TYR A 237 -21.69 2.10 -17.36
CA TYR A 237 -22.97 2.80 -17.50
C TYR A 237 -23.09 4.06 -16.62
N ARG A 238 -22.21 4.23 -15.61
CA ARG A 238 -22.20 5.43 -14.76
C ARG A 238 -21.29 6.53 -15.29
N CYS A 239 -20.10 6.19 -15.79
CA CYS A 239 -19.08 7.18 -16.16
C CYS A 239 -18.70 7.17 -17.65
N GLY A 240 -19.38 6.37 -18.46
CA GLY A 240 -19.23 6.30 -19.93
C GLY A 240 -17.86 5.81 -20.42
N THR A 241 -16.96 5.41 -19.53
CA THR A 241 -15.56 5.13 -19.88
C THR A 241 -15.39 3.72 -20.45
N ASN A 242 -14.57 3.60 -21.49
CA ASN A 242 -14.19 2.33 -22.09
C ASN A 242 -13.26 1.56 -21.15
N ARG A 243 -13.58 0.28 -20.92
CA ARG A 243 -12.84 -0.63 -20.04
C ARG A 243 -11.35 -0.75 -20.39
N ASN A 244 -11.01 -0.82 -21.68
CA ASN A 244 -9.66 -1.17 -22.12
C ASN A 244 -8.67 -0.02 -21.92
N ASN A 245 -9.13 1.22 -22.09
CA ASN A 245 -8.27 2.40 -21.92
C ASN A 245 -7.81 2.56 -20.47
N VAL A 246 -8.69 2.27 -19.51
CA VAL A 246 -8.35 2.41 -18.09
C VAL A 246 -7.37 1.32 -17.65
N PHE A 247 -7.51 0.08 -18.14
CA PHE A 247 -6.54 -0.97 -17.84
C PHE A 247 -5.14 -0.62 -18.38
N MET A 248 -5.05 -0.06 -19.59
CA MET A 248 -3.78 0.42 -20.17
C MET A 248 -3.13 1.53 -19.34
N GLU A 249 -3.89 2.53 -18.93
CA GLU A 249 -3.37 3.64 -18.10
C GLU A 249 -2.81 3.14 -16.77
N VAL A 250 -3.53 2.22 -16.11
CA VAL A 250 -3.20 1.81 -14.75
C VAL A 250 -2.14 0.70 -14.69
N CYS A 251 -2.23 -0.29 -15.58
CA CYS A 251 -1.31 -1.43 -15.57
C CYS A 251 -0.05 -1.18 -16.41
N HIS A 252 -0.15 -0.35 -17.45
CA HIS A 252 0.94 -0.09 -18.39
C HIS A 252 1.48 1.34 -18.33
N GLY A 253 0.83 2.25 -17.58
CA GLY A 253 1.30 3.62 -17.39
C GLY A 253 1.24 4.48 -18.66
N VAL A 254 0.26 4.20 -19.55
CA VAL A 254 0.07 4.87 -20.84
C VAL A 254 -0.91 6.03 -20.73
#